data_AF-A0A0D7AUC7-F1
#
_entry.id   AF-A0A0D7AUC7-F1
#
_cell.length_a   1.000
_cell.length_b   1.000
_cell.length_c   1.000
_cell.angle_alpha   90.00
_cell.angle_beta   90.00
_cell.angle_gamma   90.00
#
_symmetry.space_group_name_H-M   'P 1'
#
loop_
_entity.id
_entity.type
_entity.pdbx_description
1 polymer ?
#
loop_
_entity_poly.entity_id
_entity_poly.type
_entity_poly.pdbx_seq_one_letter_code
_entity_poly.pdbx_strand_id
1 'polypeptide(L)'
;MISVSERELTFVRGEVARLQALQGASLADYVETIVQELFSDPPNARAVLKQHQDQVSDIRNSAGRATGRIFTEEGPSKGYWYSRELIKVFEDSLCAVEDIVEACKRDDYVLHWLRSAHHAKSLLYQHPS
;
A
#
# COMPACT_ATOMS: atom_id res chain seq x y z
N MET A 1 25.92 0.54 22.81
CA MET A 1 24.63 1.28 22.90
C MET A 1 24.22 1.57 21.47
N ILE A 2 23.04 1.13 21.02
CA ILE A 2 22.56 1.39 19.65
C ILE A 2 21.97 2.80 19.61
N SER A 3 22.28 3.59 18.58
CA SER A 3 21.74 4.94 18.40
C SER A 3 20.22 4.91 18.12
N VAL A 4 19.52 6.03 18.37
CA VAL A 4 18.09 6.14 18.03
C VAL A 4 17.91 5.91 16.52
N SER A 5 18.76 6.51 15.68
CA SER A 5 18.76 6.26 14.23
C SER A 5 18.79 4.79 13.88
N GLU A 6 19.75 4.04 14.40
CA GLU A 6 19.91 2.62 14.05
C GLU A 6 18.70 1.79 14.47
N ARG A 7 18.12 2.07 15.65
CA ARG A 7 16.90 1.42 16.12
C ARG A 7 15.71 1.71 15.20
N GLU A 8 15.46 2.98 14.91
CA GLU A 8 14.31 3.40 14.10
C GLU A 8 14.45 2.96 12.64
N LEU A 9 15.66 2.95 12.08
CA LEU A 9 15.90 2.43 10.74
C LEU A 9 15.64 0.92 10.65
N THR A 10 16.01 0.17 11.68
CA THR A 10 15.70 -1.26 11.75
C THR A 10 14.19 -1.48 11.79
N PHE A 11 13.47 -0.69 12.58
CA PHE A 11 12.01 -0.72 12.65
C PHE A 11 11.37 -0.41 11.29
N VAL A 12 11.80 0.69 10.64
CA VAL A 12 11.33 1.10 9.32
C VAL A 12 11.53 0.00 8.28
N ARG A 13 12.71 -0.65 8.25
CA ARG A 13 12.97 -1.77 7.33
C ARG A 13 12.01 -2.94 7.56
N GLY A 14 11.63 -3.18 8.82
CA GLY A 14 10.57 -4.12 9.17
C GLY A 14 9.21 -3.75 8.60
N GLU A 15 8.83 -2.47 8.67
CA GLU A 15 7.57 -1.99 8.07
C GLU A 15 7.57 -2.09 6.54
N VAL A 16 8.71 -1.80 5.88
CA VAL A 16 8.85 -2.01 4.43
C VAL A 16 8.70 -3.50 4.08
N ALA A 17 9.33 -4.39 4.85
CA ALA A 17 9.19 -5.83 4.65
C ALA A 17 7.75 -6.32 4.88
N ARG A 18 7.04 -5.75 5.87
CA ARG A 18 5.61 -6.03 6.09
C ARG A 18 4.75 -5.58 4.91
N LEU A 19 5.02 -4.41 4.33
CA LEU A 19 4.33 -3.95 3.12
C LEU A 19 4.62 -4.89 1.94
N GLN A 20 5.87 -5.24 1.70
CA GLN A 20 6.24 -6.16 0.62
C GLN A 20 5.61 -7.55 0.79
N ALA A 21 5.52 -8.05 2.02
CA ALA A 21 4.83 -9.32 2.30
C ALA A 21 3.33 -9.25 2.01
N LEU A 22 2.69 -8.08 2.21
CA LEU A 22 1.30 -7.85 1.84
C LEU A 22 1.13 -7.76 0.32
N GLN A 23 2.07 -7.10 -0.37
CA GLN A 23 1.99 -6.85 -1.81
C GLN A 23 2.34 -8.06 -2.68
N GLY A 24 3.16 -8.98 -2.14
CA GLY A 24 3.76 -10.02 -2.95
C GLY A 24 4.94 -9.47 -3.77
N ALA A 25 5.16 -10.02 -4.96
CA ALA A 25 6.36 -9.74 -5.73
C ALA A 25 6.34 -8.36 -6.42
N SER A 26 5.16 -7.77 -6.64
CA SER A 26 5.01 -6.47 -7.31
C SER A 26 3.71 -5.76 -6.94
N LEU A 27 3.62 -4.46 -7.24
CA LEU A 27 2.38 -3.70 -7.10
C LEU A 27 1.26 -4.25 -7.99
N ALA A 28 1.60 -4.83 -9.15
CA ALA A 28 0.63 -5.46 -10.04
C ALA A 28 0.02 -6.73 -9.40
N ASP A 29 0.85 -7.55 -8.75
CA ASP A 29 0.37 -8.74 -8.02
C ASP A 29 -0.52 -8.35 -6.85
N TYR A 30 -0.18 -7.25 -6.17
CA TYR A 30 -1.00 -6.73 -5.08
C TYR A 30 -2.39 -6.30 -5.56
N VAL A 31 -2.45 -5.52 -6.65
CA VAL A 31 -3.72 -5.09 -7.25
C VAL A 31 -4.54 -6.29 -7.70
N GLU A 32 -3.93 -7.27 -8.38
CA GLU A 32 -4.61 -8.50 -8.78
C GLU A 32 -5.16 -9.28 -7.59
N THR A 33 -4.40 -9.37 -6.49
CA THR A 33 -4.85 -10.02 -5.25
C THR A 33 -6.11 -9.37 -4.72
N ILE A 34 -6.11 -8.04 -4.58
CA ILE A 34 -7.30 -7.29 -4.15
C ILE A 34 -8.47 -7.60 -5.08
N VAL A 35 -8.29 -7.46 -6.39
CA VAL A 35 -9.35 -7.69 -7.40
C VAL A 35 -9.94 -9.11 -7.28
N GLN A 36 -9.10 -10.13 -7.13
CA GLN A 36 -9.55 -11.52 -6.96
C GLN A 36 -10.35 -11.69 -5.66
N GLU A 37 -9.90 -11.12 -4.55
CA GLU A 37 -10.63 -11.16 -3.29
C GLU A 37 -12.02 -10.51 -3.42
N LEU A 38 -12.12 -9.36 -4.10
CA LEU A 38 -13.41 -8.70 -4.37
C LEU A 38 -14.37 -9.57 -5.19
N PHE A 39 -13.84 -10.33 -6.16
CA PHE A 39 -14.68 -11.22 -6.97
C PHE A 39 -15.09 -12.49 -6.24
N SER A 40 -14.29 -12.95 -5.29
CA SER A 40 -14.59 -14.13 -4.49
C SER A 40 -15.74 -13.93 -3.50
N ASP A 41 -15.91 -12.70 -2.99
CA ASP A 41 -17.00 -12.33 -2.07
C ASP A 41 -17.57 -10.93 -2.36
N PRO A 42 -18.35 -10.79 -3.46
CA PRO A 42 -18.90 -9.49 -3.87
C PRO A 42 -19.74 -8.77 -2.81
N PRO A 43 -20.59 -9.45 -2.00
CA PRO A 43 -21.31 -8.81 -0.90
C PRO A 43 -20.40 -8.09 0.12
N ASN A 44 -19.18 -8.60 0.33
CA ASN A 44 -18.22 -8.06 1.30
C ASN A 44 -17.08 -7.23 0.66
N ALA A 45 -17.13 -6.98 -0.65
CA ALA A 45 -16.06 -6.28 -1.38
C ALA A 45 -15.64 -4.94 -0.74
N ARG A 46 -16.59 -4.16 -0.21
CA ARG A 46 -16.29 -2.89 0.49
C ARG A 46 -15.49 -3.10 1.78
N ALA A 47 -15.77 -4.17 2.52
CA ALA A 47 -15.04 -4.50 3.74
C ALA A 47 -13.61 -4.94 3.43
N VAL A 48 -13.42 -5.75 2.38
CA VAL A 48 -12.10 -6.16 1.87
C VAL A 48 -11.26 -4.93 1.49
N LEU A 49 -11.82 -4.00 0.71
CA LEU A 49 -11.11 -2.78 0.32
C LEU A 49 -10.71 -1.92 1.51
N LYS A 50 -11.64 -1.75 2.47
CA LYS A 50 -11.35 -1.01 3.69
C LYS A 50 -10.21 -1.67 4.48
N GLN A 51 -10.20 -3.00 4.57
CA GLN A 51 -9.14 -3.75 5.25
C GLN A 51 -7.77 -3.48 4.62
N HIS A 52 -7.65 -3.56 3.29
CA HIS A 52 -6.39 -3.24 2.60
C HIS A 52 -5.95 -1.80 2.84
N GLN A 53 -6.88 -0.84 2.77
CA GLN A 53 -6.59 0.57 3.01
C GLN A 53 -6.08 0.80 4.44
N ASP A 54 -6.75 0.21 5.43
CA ASP A 54 -6.38 0.32 6.84
C ASP A 54 -4.99 -0.29 7.10
N GLN A 55 -4.70 -1.47 6.53
CA GLN A 55 -3.41 -2.15 6.67
C GLN A 55 -2.25 -1.32 6.11
N VAL A 56 -2.37 -0.83 4.86
CA VAL A 56 -1.33 0.00 4.23
C VAL A 56 -1.16 1.31 5.01
N SER A 57 -2.27 1.92 5.45
CA SER A 57 -2.25 3.15 6.24
C SER A 57 -1.58 2.98 7.59
N ASP A 58 -1.84 1.87 8.30
CA ASP A 58 -1.21 1.57 9.59
C ASP A 58 0.32 1.44 9.44
N ILE A 59 0.78 0.65 8.48
CA ILE A 59 2.20 0.43 8.20
C ILE A 59 2.89 1.78 7.85
N ARG A 60 2.28 2.57 6.96
CA ARG A 60 2.78 3.90 6.59
C ARG A 60 2.89 4.81 7.81
N ASN A 61 1.84 4.90 8.63
CA ASN A 61 1.82 5.77 9.81
C ASN A 61 2.87 5.35 10.83
N SER A 62 3.09 4.04 10.97
CA SER A 62 4.11 3.46 11.83
C SER A 62 5.53 3.85 11.39
N ALA A 63 5.84 3.67 10.11
CA ALA A 63 7.11 4.10 9.51
C ALA A 63 7.29 5.63 9.61
N GLY A 64 6.23 6.41 9.35
CA GLY A 64 6.21 7.85 9.47
C GLY A 64 6.59 8.32 10.88
N ARG A 65 6.02 7.73 11.93
CA ARG A 65 6.40 8.03 13.33
C ARG A 65 7.87 7.74 13.62
N ALA A 66 8.42 6.65 13.09
CA ALA A 66 9.83 6.32 13.26
C ALA A 66 10.75 7.36 12.57
N THR A 67 10.43 7.76 11.34
CA THR A 67 11.18 8.83 10.65
C THR A 67 11.07 10.18 11.37
N GLY A 68 9.91 10.49 11.96
CA GLY A 68 9.73 11.67 12.81
C GLY A 68 10.62 11.67 14.04
N ARG A 69 10.81 10.51 14.69
CA ARG A 69 11.76 10.38 15.81
C ARG A 69 13.21 10.59 15.36
N ILE A 70 13.59 10.05 14.20
CA ILE A 70 14.93 10.31 13.63
C ILE A 70 15.12 11.80 13.38
N PHE A 71 14.12 12.47 12.79
CA PHE A 71 14.15 13.91 12.55
C PHE A 71 14.39 14.71 13.84
N THR A 72 13.68 14.36 14.92
CA THR A 72 13.81 15.03 16.21
C THR A 72 15.20 14.86 16.84
N GLU A 73 15.76 13.66 16.81
CA GLU A 73 17.02 13.35 17.51
C GLU A 73 18.27 13.69 16.70
N GLU A 74 18.20 13.54 15.37
CA GLU A 74 19.39 13.54 14.49
C GLU A 74 19.37 14.69 13.49
N GLY A 75 18.31 15.50 13.56
CA GLY A 75 18.12 16.70 12.78
C GLY A 75 17.44 16.47 11.43
N PRO A 76 17.09 17.60 10.77
CA PRO A 76 16.20 17.60 9.62
C PRO A 76 16.78 16.88 8.40
N SER A 77 18.09 16.96 8.16
CA SER A 77 18.72 16.37 6.98
C SER A 77 18.63 14.83 7.00
N LYS A 78 18.95 14.19 8.12
CA LYS A 78 18.88 12.72 8.23
C LYS A 78 17.43 12.24 8.20
N GLY A 79 16.54 12.88 8.97
CA GLY A 79 15.11 12.54 8.97
C GLY A 79 14.47 12.66 7.58
N TYR A 80 14.79 13.73 6.84
CA TYR A 80 14.28 13.98 5.49
C TYR A 80 14.73 12.93 4.46
N TRP A 81 16.01 12.56 4.47
CA TRP A 81 16.52 11.56 3.53
C TRP A 81 15.83 10.20 3.71
N TYR A 82 15.68 9.75 4.95
CA TYR A 82 14.99 8.49 5.22
C TYR A 82 13.50 8.56 4.92
N SER A 83 12.83 9.68 5.20
CA SER A 83 11.41 9.81 4.87
C SER A 83 11.18 9.75 3.35
N ARG A 84 12.05 10.34 2.53
CA ARG A 84 11.81 10.44 1.08
C ARG A 84 11.84 9.09 0.36
N GLU A 85 12.75 8.19 0.74
CA GLU A 85 12.82 6.84 0.13
C GLU A 85 11.63 5.97 0.51
N LEU A 86 11.15 6.11 1.76
CA LEU A 86 10.04 5.33 2.28
C LEU A 86 8.71 5.80 1.72
N ILE A 87 8.48 7.13 1.76
CA ILE A 87 7.21 7.75 1.38
C ILE A 87 6.76 7.28 0.01
N LYS A 88 7.67 7.22 -0.97
CA LYS A 88 7.32 6.84 -2.34
C LYS A 88 6.71 5.43 -2.42
N VAL A 89 7.36 4.43 -1.81
CA VAL A 89 6.88 3.03 -1.86
C VAL A 89 5.52 2.90 -1.18
N PHE A 90 5.31 3.58 -0.05
CA PHE A 90 4.02 3.59 0.64
C PHE A 90 2.93 4.34 -0.14
N GLU A 91 3.29 5.46 -0.78
CA GLU A 91 2.35 6.26 -1.60
C GLU A 91 1.86 5.48 -2.82
N ASP A 92 2.76 4.83 -3.57
CA ASP A 92 2.37 4.01 -4.72
C ASP A 92 1.35 2.92 -4.31
N SER A 93 1.57 2.30 -3.15
CA SER A 93 0.69 1.27 -2.57
C SER A 93 -0.66 1.82 -2.14
N LEU A 94 -0.66 2.99 -1.51
CA LEU A 94 -1.86 3.64 -1.01
C LEU A 94 -2.72 4.15 -2.16
N CYS A 95 -2.10 4.79 -3.16
CA CYS A 95 -2.77 5.24 -4.37
C CYS A 95 -3.45 4.07 -5.09
N ALA A 96 -2.77 2.92 -5.23
CA ALA A 96 -3.37 1.73 -5.84
C ALA A 96 -4.63 1.26 -5.10
N VAL A 97 -4.60 1.23 -3.76
CA VAL A 97 -5.79 0.86 -2.97
C VAL A 97 -6.89 1.92 -3.08
N GLU A 98 -6.52 3.20 -2.99
CA GLU A 98 -7.45 4.33 -3.08
C GLU A 98 -8.14 4.41 -4.45
N ASP A 99 -7.43 4.13 -5.53
CA ASP A 99 -7.98 4.08 -6.89
C ASP A 99 -9.05 2.99 -7.01
N ILE A 100 -8.79 1.78 -6.46
CA ILE A 100 -9.77 0.70 -6.45
C ILE A 100 -10.94 1.03 -5.52
N VAL A 101 -10.68 1.62 -4.35
CA VAL A 101 -11.71 2.09 -3.40
C VAL A 101 -12.63 3.11 -4.07
N GLU A 102 -12.07 4.12 -4.74
CA GLU A 102 -12.83 5.17 -5.42
C GLU A 102 -13.64 4.60 -6.59
N ALA A 103 -13.05 3.67 -7.35
CA ALA A 103 -13.76 2.94 -8.39
C ALA A 103 -14.99 2.21 -7.79
N CYS A 104 -14.82 1.46 -6.71
CA CYS A 104 -15.91 0.69 -6.09
C CYS A 104 -16.91 1.54 -5.28
N LYS A 105 -16.55 2.75 -4.83
CA LYS A 105 -17.47 3.68 -4.14
C LYS A 105 -18.49 4.30 -5.07
N ARG A 106 -18.19 4.39 -6.37
CA ARG A 106 -19.02 5.14 -7.33
C ARG A 106 -20.24 4.37 -7.87
N ASP A 107 -20.24 3.04 -7.93
CA ASP A 107 -21.42 2.24 -8.31
C ASP A 107 -21.20 0.72 -8.13
N ASP A 108 -22.27 -0.06 -7.90
CA ASP A 108 -22.25 -1.54 -8.01
C ASP A 108 -21.91 -1.99 -9.45
N TYR A 109 -22.21 -1.13 -10.43
CA TYR A 109 -21.82 -1.31 -11.83
C TYR A 109 -20.30 -1.40 -12.03
N VAL A 110 -19.50 -0.83 -11.11
CA VAL A 110 -18.04 -0.86 -11.24
C VAL A 110 -17.45 -2.22 -10.89
N LEU A 111 -18.04 -3.00 -9.97
CA LEU A 111 -17.60 -4.39 -9.79
C LEU A 111 -17.90 -5.23 -11.04
N HIS A 112 -19.01 -4.96 -11.72
CA HIS A 112 -19.33 -5.59 -13.00
C HIS A 112 -18.35 -5.15 -14.11
N TRP A 113 -18.01 -3.86 -14.19
CA TRP A 113 -17.03 -3.33 -15.16
C TRP A 113 -15.62 -3.85 -14.88
N LEU A 114 -15.18 -3.86 -13.61
CA LEU A 114 -13.91 -4.40 -13.17
C LEU A 114 -13.81 -5.88 -13.53
N ARG A 115 -14.87 -6.65 -13.27
CA ARG A 115 -14.96 -8.07 -13.67
C ARG A 115 -14.87 -8.25 -15.18
N SER A 116 -15.57 -7.41 -15.95
CA SER A 116 -15.55 -7.46 -17.41
C SER A 116 -14.17 -7.09 -17.96
N ALA A 117 -13.54 -6.04 -17.45
CA ALA A 117 -12.21 -5.59 -17.82
C ALA A 117 -11.13 -6.63 -17.44
N HIS A 118 -11.25 -7.23 -16.26
CA HIS A 118 -10.38 -8.30 -15.79
C HIS A 118 -10.44 -9.53 -16.70
N HIS A 119 -11.64 -10.02 -17.00
CA HIS A 119 -11.83 -11.16 -17.92
C HIS A 119 -11.37 -10.84 -19.34
N ALA A 120 -11.54 -9.58 -19.78
CA ALA A 120 -11.06 -9.10 -21.07
C ALA A 120 -9.54 -8.85 -21.10
N LYS A 121 -8.83 -9.02 -19.97
CA LYS A 121 -7.41 -8.69 -19.80
C LYS A 121 -7.09 -7.24 -20.20
N SER A 122 -7.99 -6.31 -19.90
CA SER A 122 -7.89 -4.90 -20.32
C SER A 122 -7.48 -3.95 -19.19
N LEU A 123 -7.14 -4.49 -18.01
CA LEU A 123 -6.66 -3.68 -16.89
C LEU A 123 -5.18 -3.36 -17.07
N LEU A 124 -4.77 -2.13 -16.74
CA LEU A 124 -3.41 -1.61 -16.96
C LEU A 124 -2.31 -2.54 -16.40
N TYR A 125 -2.56 -3.16 -15.25
CA TYR A 125 -1.59 -4.06 -14.61
C TYR A 125 -1.47 -5.45 -15.30
N GLN A 126 -2.43 -5.83 -16.15
CA GLN A 126 -2.42 -7.09 -16.91
C GLN A 126 -1.65 -6.97 -18.24
N HIS A 127 -1.19 -5.76 -18.57
CA HIS A 127 -0.34 -5.49 -19.72
C HIS A 127 1.09 -5.24 -19.22
N PRO A 128 1.98 -6.26 -19.25
CA PRO A 128 3.37 -6.03 -18.94
C PRO A 128 3.93 -5.04 -19.98
N SER A 129 4.47 -3.93 -19.49
CA SER A 129 5.23 -2.95 -20.29
C SER A 129 6.58 -3.53 -20.70
#